data_AF-A0A7Y5JHK7-F1
#
_entry.id   AF-A0A7Y5JHK7-F1
#
_cell.length_a   1.000
_cell.length_b   1.000
_cell.length_c   1.000
_cell.angle_alpha   90.00
_cell.angle_beta   90.00
_cell.angle_gamma   90.00
#
_symmetry.space_group_name_H-M   'P 1'
#
loop_
_entity.id
_entity.type
_entity.pdbx_description
1 polymer ?
#
loop_
_entity_poly.entity_id
_entity_poly.type
_entity_poly.pdbx_seq_one_letter_code
_entity_poly.pdbx_strand_id
1 'polypeptide(L)'
;ASANVTINVTQAPLTITAQDKSMVEGASVPALTAAYSGFVNGDTSASLATPVVLGTTATSASVPGSYPITATGATAANYAITHVNGTMTVTAASTGGGGGGGGDDGGCTTREGSSLLWLAALLIALAGARKKVRRPTN
;
A
#
# COMPACT_ATOMS: atom_id res chain seq x y z
N ALA A 1 -34.91 -7.49 -33.82
CA ALA A 1 -33.79 -8.21 -33.18
C ALA A 1 -32.73 -7.19 -32.80
N SER A 2 -32.18 -7.25 -31.59
CA SER A 2 -31.06 -6.40 -31.19
C SER A 2 -29.77 -6.98 -31.73
N ALA A 3 -29.09 -6.29 -32.64
CA ALA A 3 -27.78 -6.71 -33.12
C ALA A 3 -26.71 -6.32 -32.10
N ASN A 4 -25.98 -7.29 -31.57
CA ASN A 4 -24.76 -7.01 -30.79
C ASN A 4 -23.63 -6.66 -31.76
N VAL A 5 -23.14 -5.42 -31.70
CA VAL A 5 -21.91 -5.03 -32.41
C VAL A 5 -20.72 -5.45 -31.55
N THR A 6 -20.11 -6.58 -31.88
CA THR A 6 -18.86 -7.02 -31.25
C THR A 6 -17.71 -6.16 -31.76
N ILE A 7 -17.35 -5.11 -31.03
CA ILE A 7 -16.15 -4.31 -31.32
C ILE A 7 -14.93 -5.14 -30.92
N ASN A 8 -14.20 -5.68 -31.91
CA ASN A 8 -12.89 -6.29 -31.69
C ASN A 8 -11.86 -5.19 -31.46
N VAL A 9 -11.76 -4.69 -30.23
CA VAL A 9 -10.62 -3.85 -29.82
C VAL A 9 -9.39 -4.75 -29.72
N THR A 10 -8.40 -4.51 -30.57
CA THR A 10 -7.07 -5.11 -30.42
C THR A 10 -6.47 -4.61 -29.12
N GLN A 11 -6.46 -5.47 -28.11
CA GLN A 11 -6.04 -5.10 -26.77
C GLN A 11 -4.54 -4.82 -26.72
N ALA A 12 -4.14 -3.65 -26.21
CA ALA A 12 -2.73 -3.35 -25.98
C ALA A 12 -2.22 -4.11 -24.75
N PRO A 13 -1.01 -4.70 -24.77
CA PRO A 13 -0.46 -5.41 -23.61
C PRO A 13 -0.12 -4.42 -22.49
N LEU A 14 -0.74 -4.58 -21.32
CA LEU A 14 -0.49 -3.76 -20.13
C LEU A 14 -0.01 -4.66 -19.00
N THR A 15 1.20 -4.43 -18.50
CA THR A 15 1.73 -5.14 -17.33
C THR A 15 1.56 -4.28 -16.10
N ILE A 16 0.88 -4.83 -15.08
CA ILE A 16 0.70 -4.23 -13.76
C ILE A 16 1.53 -5.01 -12.76
N THR A 17 2.57 -4.38 -12.23
CA THR A 17 3.49 -4.99 -11.26
C THR A 17 3.27 -4.36 -9.90
N ALA A 18 2.86 -5.15 -8.92
CA ALA A 18 2.87 -4.71 -7.53
C ALA A 18 4.33 -4.44 -7.10
N GLN A 19 4.59 -3.23 -6.59
CA GLN A 19 5.93 -2.83 -6.16
C GLN A 19 6.29 -3.45 -4.82
N ASP A 20 7.51 -3.97 -4.70
CA ASP A 20 8.02 -4.57 -3.47
C ASP A 20 8.15 -3.52 -2.36
N LYS A 21 7.72 -3.84 -1.14
CA LYS A 21 7.78 -2.92 -0.01
C LYS A 21 8.37 -3.58 1.22
N SER A 22 9.03 -2.78 2.03
CA SER A 22 9.54 -3.19 3.33
C SER A 22 8.85 -2.42 4.44
N MET A 23 8.55 -3.09 5.54
CA MET A 23 8.08 -2.46 6.77
C MET A 23 8.76 -3.11 7.98
N VAL A 24 8.55 -2.52 9.16
CA VAL A 24 8.99 -3.04 10.45
C VAL A 24 7.76 -3.62 11.16
N GLU A 25 7.89 -4.71 11.90
CA GLU A 25 6.84 -5.20 12.81
C GLU A 25 6.37 -4.05 13.74
N GLY A 26 5.08 -3.97 14.02
CA GLY A 26 4.47 -2.87 14.77
C GLY A 26 4.23 -1.58 13.96
N ALA A 27 4.87 -1.39 12.81
CA ALA A 27 4.64 -0.23 11.96
C ALA A 27 3.33 -0.34 11.16
N SER A 28 2.73 0.79 10.81
CA SER A 28 1.56 0.82 9.92
C SER A 28 1.93 0.33 8.52
N VAL A 29 1.03 -0.44 7.90
CA VAL A 29 1.19 -0.94 6.53
C VAL A 29 1.35 0.26 5.57
N PRO A 30 2.49 0.42 4.87
CA PRO A 30 2.67 1.48 3.89
C PRO A 30 1.66 1.36 2.75
N ALA A 31 1.33 2.49 2.11
CA ALA A 31 0.47 2.50 0.93
C ALA A 31 1.09 1.63 -0.17
N LEU A 32 0.39 0.55 -0.54
CA LEU A 32 0.79 -0.34 -1.61
C LEU A 32 0.72 0.40 -2.94
N THR A 33 1.75 0.25 -3.78
CA THR A 33 1.83 0.90 -5.10
C THR A 33 1.99 -0.13 -6.21
N ALA A 34 1.43 0.16 -7.38
CA ALA A 34 1.61 -0.62 -8.59
C ALA A 34 2.37 0.22 -9.63
N ALA A 35 3.35 -0.40 -10.27
CA ALA A 35 3.91 0.10 -11.52
C ALA A 35 3.08 -0.42 -12.69
N TYR A 36 2.90 0.42 -13.71
CA TYR A 36 2.19 0.08 -14.94
C TYR A 36 3.16 0.29 -16.10
N SER A 37 3.25 -0.69 -16.99
CA SER A 37 4.09 -0.61 -18.19
C SER A 37 3.30 -1.09 -19.41
N GLY A 38 3.39 -0.37 -20.53
CA GLY A 38 2.57 -0.62 -21.72
C GLY A 38 1.33 0.29 -21.86
N PHE A 39 1.16 1.31 -21.01
CA PHE A 39 0.22 2.38 -21.32
C PHE A 39 0.63 3.08 -22.62
N VAL A 40 -0.29 3.12 -23.59
CA VAL A 40 -0.11 3.85 -24.85
C VAL A 40 -0.82 5.20 -24.75
N ASN A 41 -0.53 6.11 -25.69
CA ASN A 41 -1.30 7.35 -25.88
C ASN A 41 -1.39 8.30 -24.65
N GLY A 42 -0.54 8.11 -23.64
CA GLY A 42 -0.57 8.88 -22.39
C GLY A 42 -1.60 8.41 -21.37
N ASP A 43 -2.18 7.21 -21.53
CA ASP A 43 -3.10 6.61 -20.56
C ASP A 43 -2.48 6.43 -19.16
N THR A 44 -3.34 6.41 -18.14
CA THR A 44 -2.93 6.24 -16.74
C THR A 44 -3.85 5.26 -16.01
N SER A 45 -3.62 5.03 -14.71
CA SER A 45 -4.49 4.18 -13.89
C SER A 45 -5.97 4.63 -13.86
N ALA A 46 -6.25 5.90 -14.15
CA ALA A 46 -7.60 6.45 -14.29
C ALA A 46 -8.30 6.05 -15.61
N SER A 47 -7.57 5.55 -16.61
CA SER A 47 -8.11 5.07 -17.88
C SER A 47 -8.60 3.62 -17.84
N LEU A 48 -8.32 2.87 -16.76
CA LEU A 48 -8.85 1.52 -16.60
C LEU A 48 -10.35 1.55 -16.24
N ALA A 49 -11.10 0.57 -16.75
CA ALA A 49 -12.53 0.42 -16.43
C ALA A 49 -12.74 0.04 -14.95
N THR A 50 -11.81 -0.73 -14.37
CA THR A 50 -11.67 -0.90 -12.92
C THR A 50 -10.22 -0.68 -12.50
N PRO A 51 -9.95 0.05 -11.39
CA PRO A 51 -8.61 0.26 -10.88
C PRO A 51 -8.03 -1.04 -10.32
N VAL A 52 -6.69 -1.12 -10.23
CA VAL A 52 -6.04 -2.24 -9.53
C VAL A 52 -6.34 -2.16 -8.03
N VAL A 53 -6.65 -3.30 -7.45
CA VAL A 53 -6.70 -3.53 -6.02
C VAL A 53 -5.44 -4.30 -5.63
N LEU A 54 -4.61 -3.66 -4.80
CA LEU A 54 -3.44 -4.29 -4.20
C LEU A 54 -3.81 -4.84 -2.83
N GLY A 55 -3.61 -6.14 -2.64
CA GLY A 55 -3.78 -6.82 -1.37
C GLY A 55 -2.46 -7.34 -0.83
N THR A 56 -2.31 -7.36 0.49
CA THR A 56 -1.28 -8.16 1.16
C THR A 56 -1.85 -8.74 2.44
N THR A 57 -1.30 -9.87 2.90
CA THR A 57 -1.61 -10.47 4.20
C THR A 57 -0.74 -9.91 5.33
N ALA A 58 0.25 -9.07 5.01
CA ALA A 58 1.02 -8.34 6.00
C ALA A 58 0.17 -7.26 6.70
N THR A 59 0.22 -7.24 8.02
CA THR A 59 -0.43 -6.27 8.90
C THR A 59 0.59 -5.71 9.89
N SER A 60 0.27 -4.65 10.62
CA SER A 60 1.15 -4.10 11.67
C SER A 60 1.48 -5.10 12.79
N ALA A 61 0.71 -6.18 12.95
CA ALA A 61 0.97 -7.25 13.92
C ALA A 61 1.54 -8.53 13.28
N SER A 62 1.92 -8.49 12.00
CA SER A 62 2.55 -9.61 11.30
C SER A 62 4.02 -9.74 11.70
N VAL A 63 4.44 -10.98 11.97
CA VAL A 63 5.82 -11.34 12.31
C VAL A 63 6.81 -11.00 11.18
N PRO A 64 8.12 -10.85 11.46
CA PRO A 64 9.14 -10.73 10.42
C PRO A 64 9.11 -11.90 9.44
N GLY A 65 9.05 -11.59 8.16
CA GLY A 65 8.90 -12.58 7.10
C GLY A 65 8.54 -11.95 5.75
N SER A 66 8.47 -12.79 4.72
CA SER A 66 8.08 -12.40 3.37
C SER A 66 6.61 -12.70 3.12
N TYR A 67 5.83 -11.68 2.79
CA TYR A 67 4.41 -11.76 2.49
C TYR A 67 4.16 -11.39 1.02
N PRO A 68 3.30 -12.10 0.28
CA PRO A 68 3.00 -11.72 -1.10
C PRO A 68 2.16 -10.44 -1.15
N ILE A 69 2.39 -9.63 -2.20
CA ILE A 69 1.52 -8.51 -2.60
C ILE A 69 0.82 -8.92 -3.90
N THR A 70 -0.49 -9.16 -3.83
CA THR A 70 -1.30 -9.56 -4.97
C THR A 70 -1.91 -8.34 -5.64
N ALA A 71 -1.70 -8.21 -6.96
CA ALA A 71 -2.39 -7.25 -7.81
C ALA A 71 -3.59 -7.93 -8.46
N THR A 72 -4.80 -7.42 -8.21
CA THR A 72 -6.06 -7.99 -8.70
C THR A 72 -7.05 -6.89 -9.07
N GLY A 73 -8.21 -7.25 -9.65
CA GLY A 73 -9.33 -6.33 -9.86
C GLY A 73 -9.18 -5.32 -11.01
N ALA A 74 -7.98 -5.09 -11.54
CA ALA A 74 -7.80 -4.26 -12.72
C ALA A 74 -8.36 -4.94 -13.97
N THR A 75 -9.30 -4.26 -14.64
CA THR A 75 -9.84 -4.67 -15.93
C THR A 75 -9.97 -3.47 -16.85
N ALA A 76 -9.77 -3.67 -18.14
CA ALA A 76 -10.00 -2.67 -19.17
C ALA A 76 -10.38 -3.39 -20.47
N ALA A 77 -11.41 -2.92 -21.16
CA ALA A 77 -11.85 -3.52 -22.43
C ALA A 77 -10.75 -3.44 -23.50
N ASN A 78 -9.94 -2.38 -23.47
CA ASN A 78 -8.97 -2.03 -24.50
C ASN A 78 -7.53 -2.53 -24.22
N TYR A 79 -7.30 -3.21 -23.09
CA TYR A 79 -5.94 -3.62 -22.67
C TYR A 79 -5.92 -5.07 -22.16
N ALA A 80 -4.89 -5.81 -22.56
CA ALA A 80 -4.62 -7.18 -22.12
C ALA A 80 -3.76 -7.11 -20.86
N ILE A 81 -4.42 -7.14 -19.70
CA ILE A 81 -3.79 -6.87 -18.41
C ILE A 81 -3.10 -8.13 -17.86
N THR A 82 -1.78 -8.04 -17.67
CA THR A 82 -0.98 -9.03 -16.96
C THR A 82 -0.66 -8.54 -15.56
N HIS A 83 -1.08 -9.31 -14.55
CA HIS A 83 -0.81 -9.02 -13.14
C HIS A 83 0.47 -9.73 -12.68
N VAL A 84 1.45 -8.97 -12.21
CA VAL A 84 2.68 -9.46 -11.58
C VAL A 84 2.61 -9.17 -10.08
N ASN A 85 2.79 -10.20 -9.26
CA ASN A 85 2.79 -10.09 -7.80
C ASN A 85 4.16 -9.61 -7.31
N GLY A 86 4.16 -8.79 -6.26
CA GLY A 86 5.36 -8.27 -5.61
C GLY A 86 5.56 -8.89 -4.23
N THR A 87 6.64 -8.52 -3.54
CA THR A 87 6.95 -9.02 -2.20
C THR A 87 6.93 -7.91 -1.15
N MET A 88 6.26 -8.18 -0.04
CA MET A 88 6.25 -7.36 1.17
C MET A 88 7.17 -8.00 2.21
N THR A 89 8.29 -7.37 2.52
CA THR A 89 9.23 -7.84 3.54
C THR A 89 8.94 -7.15 4.87
N VAL A 90 8.43 -7.90 5.85
CA VAL A 90 8.38 -7.44 7.24
C VAL A 90 9.73 -7.74 7.89
N THR A 91 10.39 -6.71 8.37
CA THR A 91 11.61 -6.81 9.17
C THR A 91 11.24 -6.78 10.65
N ALA A 92 12.02 -7.46 11.49
CA ALA A 92 11.74 -7.49 12.91
C ALA A 92 11.79 -6.07 13.46
N ALA A 93 10.81 -5.70 14.28
CA ALA A 93 11.01 -4.59 15.18
C ALA A 93 12.31 -4.89 15.93
N SER A 94 13.29 -3.99 15.81
CA SER A 94 14.41 -3.95 16.74
C SER A 94 13.89 -3.44 18.08
N THR A 95 12.99 -4.22 18.69
CA THR A 95 12.71 -4.17 20.11
C THR A 95 14.08 -4.25 20.77
N GLY A 96 14.49 -3.13 21.36
CA GLY A 96 15.75 -3.00 22.05
C GLY A 96 15.75 -3.88 23.29
N GLY A 97 15.87 -5.20 23.08
CA GLY A 97 16.30 -6.17 24.06
C GLY A 97 17.77 -5.94 24.38
N GLY A 98 18.09 -4.72 24.82
CA GLY A 98 19.29 -4.45 25.56
C GLY A 98 19.25 -5.36 26.78
N GLY A 99 20.13 -6.36 26.79
CA GLY A 99 20.25 -7.28 27.90
C GLY A 99 20.58 -6.49 29.16
N GLY A 100 19.59 -6.33 30.03
CA GLY A 100 19.76 -5.87 31.40
C GLY A 100 19.87 -7.07 32.32
N GLY A 101 21.01 -7.78 32.26
CA GLY A 101 21.36 -8.69 33.33
C GLY A 101 21.62 -7.87 34.59
N GLY A 102 20.87 -8.13 35.64
CA GLY A 102 20.97 -7.44 36.93
C GLY A 102 20.25 -8.28 37.97
N GLY A 103 20.97 -8.69 39.00
CA GLY A 103 20.42 -9.49 40.09
C GLY A 103 19.39 -8.72 40.92
N ASP A 104 18.66 -9.48 41.71
CA ASP A 104 17.64 -9.08 42.67
C ASP A 104 18.18 -8.29 43.89
N ASP A 105 18.88 -7.18 43.64
CA ASP A 105 19.24 -6.17 44.63
C ASP A 105 18.26 -4.98 44.55
N GLY A 106 17.53 -4.72 45.64
CA GLY A 106 16.34 -3.88 45.60
C GLY A 106 16.53 -2.41 45.19
N GLY A 107 15.65 -1.92 44.31
CA GLY A 107 15.55 -0.51 43.97
C GLY A 107 14.46 -0.22 42.94
N CYS A 108 13.44 0.57 43.31
CA CYS A 108 12.41 0.98 42.38
C CYS A 108 12.95 2.00 41.37
N THR A 109 13.31 1.55 40.16
CA THR A 109 13.49 2.45 39.00
C THR A 109 12.46 2.16 37.93
N THR A 110 11.35 2.88 38.04
CA THR A 110 10.38 3.10 36.97
C THR A 110 11.09 3.36 35.64
N ARG A 111 11.11 2.36 34.74
CA ARG A 111 11.56 2.59 33.36
C ARG A 111 10.39 3.14 32.56
N GLU A 112 10.21 4.45 32.68
CA GLU A 112 9.35 5.24 31.80
C GLU A 112 9.87 5.07 30.35
N GLY A 113 9.28 4.13 29.61
CA GLY A 113 9.47 3.98 28.16
C GLY A 113 8.77 5.10 27.40
N SER A 114 8.96 6.35 27.82
CA SER A 114 8.23 7.50 27.33
C SER A 114 9.02 8.25 26.27
N SER A 115 8.48 8.22 25.05
CA SER A 115 8.77 9.13 23.93
C SER A 115 10.15 9.05 23.26
N LEU A 116 10.16 8.85 21.94
CA LEU A 116 10.52 9.84 20.91
C LEU A 116 10.29 9.16 19.54
N LEU A 117 9.35 9.65 18.72
CA LEU A 117 9.68 10.45 17.52
C LEU A 117 10.82 9.80 16.68
N TRP A 118 10.52 9.20 15.52
CA TRP A 118 10.40 10.00 14.29
C TRP A 118 9.07 9.85 13.55
N LEU A 119 8.33 10.96 13.50
CA LEU A 119 7.25 11.20 12.56
C LEU A 119 7.83 11.92 11.32
N ALA A 120 8.12 11.18 10.24
CA ALA A 120 8.52 11.72 8.93
C ALA A 120 8.37 10.63 7.85
N ALA A 121 7.93 10.89 6.61
CA ALA A 121 7.24 12.03 5.99
C ALA A 121 6.38 11.44 4.83
N LEU A 122 5.08 11.70 4.74
CA LEU A 122 4.46 12.77 3.92
C LEU A 122 5.04 12.91 2.48
N LEU A 123 4.33 12.36 1.47
CA LEU A 123 3.54 13.09 0.44
C LEU A 123 3.36 12.27 -0.87
N ILE A 124 2.14 12.21 -1.44
CA ILE A 124 1.77 12.43 -2.88
C ILE A 124 0.40 11.78 -3.25
N ALA A 125 -0.58 12.65 -3.56
CA ALA A 125 -1.76 12.49 -4.47
C ALA A 125 -2.86 11.41 -4.20
N LEU A 126 -4.13 11.52 -4.63
CA LEU A 126 -4.86 12.54 -5.42
C LEU A 126 -6.39 12.49 -5.17
N ALA A 127 -7.08 13.66 -5.14
CA ALA A 127 -8.56 13.87 -5.20
C ALA A 127 -9.45 13.14 -4.15
N GLY A 128 -10.59 13.65 -3.67
CA GLY A 128 -11.31 14.93 -3.82
C GLY A 128 -12.57 14.86 -2.90
N ALA A 129 -13.33 15.91 -2.61
CA ALA A 129 -13.23 17.33 -2.94
C ALA A 129 -13.92 18.16 -1.82
N ARG A 130 -13.92 19.50 -1.89
CA ARG A 130 -14.60 20.37 -0.90
C ARG A 130 -15.76 21.14 -1.51
N LYS A 131 -16.98 21.01 -0.99
CA LYS A 131 -18.04 22.03 -1.13
C LYS A 131 -18.41 22.59 0.25
N LYS A 132 -18.15 23.89 0.41
CA LYS A 132 -18.03 24.58 1.70
C LYS A 132 -19.28 25.41 1.99
N VAL A 133 -20.23 24.89 2.77
CA VAL A 133 -21.34 25.67 3.31
C VAL A 133 -20.90 26.27 4.64
N ARG A 134 -20.72 27.60 4.67
CA ARG A 134 -20.34 28.35 5.87
C ARG A 134 -21.59 28.56 6.75
N ARG A 135 -21.47 28.37 8.06
CA ARG A 135 -22.41 28.94 9.04
C ARG A 135 -21.90 30.33 9.46
N PRO A 136 -22.69 31.41 9.35
CA PRO A 136 -22.40 32.67 10.02
C PRO A 136 -22.97 32.69 11.45
N THR A 137 -22.31 33.48 12.30
CA THR A 137 -22.54 33.71 13.73
C THR A 137 -23.79 34.56 14.00
N ASN A 138 -24.35 34.43 15.21
CA ASN A 138 -24.87 35.55 16.00
C ASN A 138 -24.46 35.35 17.46
#